data_AF-B9RJ67-F1
#
_entry.id   AF-B9RJ67-F1
#
_cell.length_a   1.000
_cell.length_b   1.000
_cell.length_c   1.000
_cell.angle_alpha   90.00
_cell.angle_beta   90.00
_cell.angle_gamma   90.00
#
_symmetry.space_group_name_H-M   'P 1'
#
loop_
_entity.id
_entity.type
_entity.pdbx_description
1 polymer ?
#
loop_
_entity_poly.entity_id
_entity_poly.type
_entity_poly.pdbx_seq_one_letter_code
_entity_poly.pdbx_strand_id
1 'polypeptide(L)'
;MGYGKDQLLARLKELQIDFVQYEHPTVLTVEEQAKYVGDKGGGLSKNLFLKDKKSRFYIVSALEDTKVDMKVLSQRLGLGKGGIRMAPEEALAEILQVPLGCVTPFAVMNESARHVSLLLDKGFIAQEYCFFHPLSNNMSISLHARDLDKFLKSIGREPSYVDLEANPPVGKDQPPDLAIFVPSDSTILSDPPQKEAPLQGHNKNPISADKKSIAAAVKTTKLPSTVKNVQGESAVPAHQRSVFSDADLLVEEILNKTSALLLSEIKEDSIKEHGEHLGTVVADSIRKRLSSDLKSLAIMFKNTAYAQGFYAGTHRHPKPL
;
A
#
# COMPACT_ATOMS: atom_id res chain seq x y z
N MET A 1 7.54 -17.73 12.06
CA MET A 1 6.41 -17.65 11.11
C MET A 1 5.23 -17.06 11.85
N GLY A 2 4.42 -16.25 11.19
CA GLY A 2 3.21 -15.69 11.79
C GLY A 2 2.12 -16.73 11.96
N TYR A 3 1.09 -16.35 12.72
CA TYR A 3 -0.13 -17.10 12.86
C TYR A 3 -0.94 -17.07 11.57
N GLY A 4 -1.50 -18.22 11.19
CA GLY A 4 -2.44 -18.37 10.09
C GLY A 4 -3.89 -18.47 10.55
N LYS A 5 -4.80 -18.54 9.57
CA LYS A 5 -6.25 -18.69 9.78
C LYS A 5 -6.60 -19.75 10.83
N ASP A 6 -6.14 -20.98 10.65
CA ASP A 6 -6.57 -22.10 11.49
C ASP A 6 -6.12 -21.92 12.96
N GLN A 7 -4.96 -21.31 13.18
CA GLN A 7 -4.47 -21.00 14.52
C GLN A 7 -5.29 -19.89 15.19
N LEU A 8 -5.69 -18.86 14.44
CA LEU A 8 -6.62 -17.85 14.94
C LEU A 8 -7.97 -18.46 15.29
N LEU A 9 -8.55 -19.28 14.41
CA LEU A 9 -9.86 -19.90 14.66
C LEU A 9 -9.81 -20.85 15.87
N ALA A 10 -8.73 -21.60 16.04
CA ALA A 10 -8.51 -22.41 17.24
C ALA A 10 -8.42 -21.52 18.49
N ARG A 11 -7.68 -20.41 18.43
CA ARG A 11 -7.55 -19.47 19.54
C ARG A 11 -8.88 -18.84 19.94
N LEU A 12 -9.71 -18.46 18.98
CA LEU A 12 -11.06 -17.93 19.26
C LEU A 12 -11.93 -18.97 19.98
N LYS A 13 -11.87 -20.25 19.56
CA LYS A 13 -12.58 -21.35 20.23
C LYS A 13 -12.07 -21.58 21.66
N GLU A 14 -10.75 -21.60 21.87
CA GLU A 14 -10.14 -21.73 23.20
C GLU A 14 -10.61 -20.63 24.16
N LEU A 15 -10.74 -19.41 23.65
CA LEU A 15 -11.23 -18.25 24.40
C LEU A 15 -12.74 -18.29 24.60
N GLN A 16 -13.47 -19.27 24.07
CA GLN A 16 -14.94 -19.31 24.08
C GLN A 16 -15.52 -18.01 23.49
N ILE A 17 -15.02 -17.65 22.30
CA ILE A 17 -15.57 -16.56 21.49
C ILE A 17 -16.48 -17.21 20.44
N ASP A 18 -17.72 -16.77 20.41
CA ASP A 18 -18.68 -17.21 19.40
C ASP A 18 -18.42 -16.47 18.07
N PHE A 19 -18.31 -17.22 16.99
CA PHE A 19 -18.18 -16.67 15.64
C PHE A 19 -18.80 -17.61 14.60
N VAL A 20 -19.30 -17.03 13.51
CA VAL A 20 -19.80 -17.78 12.35
C VAL A 20 -18.81 -17.64 11.20
N GLN A 21 -18.59 -18.72 10.46
CA GLN A 21 -17.66 -18.76 9.33
C GLN A 21 -18.41 -18.73 8.00
N TYR A 22 -17.90 -17.95 7.06
CA TYR A 22 -18.41 -17.83 5.69
C TYR A 22 -17.26 -18.04 4.72
N GLU A 23 -17.20 -19.21 4.10
CA GLU A 23 -16.20 -19.52 3.08
C GLU A 23 -16.57 -18.85 1.76
N HIS A 24 -15.56 -18.32 1.07
CA HIS A 24 -15.72 -17.72 -0.25
C HIS A 24 -14.40 -17.75 -1.03
N PRO A 25 -14.42 -17.60 -2.37
CA PRO A 25 -13.20 -17.35 -3.13
C PRO A 25 -12.39 -16.18 -2.55
N THR A 26 -11.08 -16.15 -2.84
CA THR A 26 -10.22 -15.03 -2.46
C THR A 26 -10.76 -13.72 -3.02
N VAL A 27 -11.00 -12.76 -2.13
CA VAL A 27 -11.42 -11.39 -2.45
C VAL A 27 -10.34 -10.39 -2.01
N LEU A 28 -10.17 -9.31 -2.75
CA LEU A 28 -9.19 -8.26 -2.41
C LEU A 28 -9.85 -6.95 -2.02
N THR A 29 -11.14 -6.79 -2.32
CA THR A 29 -11.89 -5.58 -2.02
C THR A 29 -13.10 -5.87 -1.16
N VAL A 30 -13.54 -4.88 -0.39
CA VAL A 30 -14.70 -5.00 0.50
C VAL A 30 -15.97 -5.19 -0.32
N GLU A 31 -16.07 -4.58 -1.49
CA GLU A 31 -17.20 -4.75 -2.41
C GLU A 31 -17.27 -6.18 -2.98
N GLU A 32 -16.14 -6.87 -3.12
CA GLU A 32 -16.12 -8.29 -3.47
C GLU A 32 -16.55 -9.16 -2.29
N GLN A 33 -16.12 -8.83 -1.06
CA GLN A 33 -16.56 -9.52 0.17
C GLN A 33 -18.07 -9.37 0.39
N ALA A 34 -18.63 -8.18 0.16
CA ALA A 34 -20.04 -7.86 0.32
C ALA A 34 -20.97 -8.78 -0.47
N LYS A 35 -20.49 -9.36 -1.59
CA LYS A 35 -21.26 -10.33 -2.39
C LYS A 35 -21.55 -11.64 -1.64
N TYR A 36 -20.76 -11.96 -0.63
CA TYR A 36 -20.86 -13.23 0.11
C TYR A 36 -21.53 -13.08 1.48
N VAL A 37 -21.36 -11.91 2.11
CA VAL A 37 -21.82 -11.67 3.49
C VAL A 37 -22.66 -10.40 3.66
N GLY A 38 -22.76 -9.55 2.64
CA GLY A 38 -23.49 -8.27 2.74
C GLY A 38 -25.00 -8.42 2.91
N ASP A 39 -25.57 -9.56 2.49
CA ASP A 39 -26.99 -9.88 2.68
C ASP A 39 -27.31 -10.40 4.10
N LYS A 40 -26.30 -10.70 4.92
CA LYS A 40 -26.48 -11.27 6.25
C LYS A 40 -26.87 -10.22 7.30
N GLY A 41 -26.63 -8.94 7.01
CA GLY A 41 -26.74 -7.86 8.00
C GLY A 41 -25.48 -7.75 8.85
N GLY A 42 -25.32 -6.66 9.60
CA GLY A 42 -24.08 -6.37 10.35
C GLY A 42 -23.06 -5.53 9.56
N GLY A 43 -21.94 -5.21 10.22
CA GLY A 43 -20.94 -4.29 9.69
C GLY A 43 -19.82 -4.97 8.91
N LEU A 44 -19.69 -4.68 7.61
CA LEU A 44 -18.51 -5.05 6.84
C LEU A 44 -17.31 -4.21 7.28
N SER A 45 -16.18 -4.86 7.61
CA SER A 45 -14.96 -4.14 7.97
C SER A 45 -14.03 -3.94 6.78
N LYS A 46 -13.43 -2.76 6.71
CA LYS A 46 -12.28 -2.45 5.87
C LYS A 46 -11.07 -2.15 6.76
N ASN A 47 -9.88 -2.48 6.26
CA ASN A 47 -8.65 -2.34 7.04
C ASN A 47 -7.61 -1.57 6.23
N LEU A 48 -7.10 -0.48 6.82
CA LEU A 48 -6.02 0.32 6.26
C LEU A 48 -4.74 0.01 7.04
N PHE A 49 -3.70 -0.43 6.34
CA PHE A 49 -2.37 -0.55 6.92
C PHE A 49 -1.54 0.69 6.57
N LEU A 50 -1.18 1.46 7.60
CA LEU A 50 -0.59 2.78 7.46
C LEU A 50 0.79 2.83 8.11
N LYS A 51 1.60 3.78 7.65
CA LYS A 51 2.85 4.15 8.32
C LYS A 51 3.05 5.66 8.35
N ASP A 52 3.79 6.12 9.34
CA ASP A 52 4.21 7.52 9.42
C ASP A 52 5.62 7.76 8.83
N LYS A 53 6.14 8.98 9.00
CA LYS A 53 7.48 9.36 8.56
C LYS A 53 8.61 8.69 9.35
N LYS A 54 8.33 8.20 10.56
CA LYS A 54 9.27 7.52 11.45
C LYS A 54 9.16 5.99 11.36
N SER A 55 8.49 5.46 10.33
CA SER A 55 8.25 4.03 10.15
C SER A 55 7.58 3.36 11.35
N ARG A 56 6.66 4.09 11.99
CA ARG A 56 5.70 3.52 12.94
C ARG A 56 4.45 3.12 12.20
N PHE A 57 3.87 1.98 12.56
CA PHE A 57 2.81 1.33 11.82
C PHE A 57 1.48 1.36 12.56
N TYR A 58 0.40 1.43 11.78
CA TYR A 58 -0.96 1.50 12.29
C TYR A 58 -1.86 0.58 11.46
N ILE A 59 -2.77 -0.13 12.11
CA ILE A 59 -3.96 -0.71 11.48
C ILE A 59 -5.14 0.16 11.87
N VAL A 60 -5.85 0.68 10.87
CA VAL A 60 -7.16 1.32 11.07
C VAL A 60 -8.22 0.37 10.55
N SER A 61 -8.99 -0.22 11.46
CA SER A 61 -10.11 -1.10 11.13
C SER A 61 -11.41 -0.32 11.28
N ALA A 62 -12.16 -0.19 10.19
CA ALA A 62 -13.36 0.63 10.14
C ALA A 62 -14.51 -0.05 9.41
N LEU A 63 -15.74 0.46 9.57
CA LEU A 63 -16.83 0.02 8.70
C LEU A 63 -16.56 0.42 7.25
N GLU A 64 -17.12 -0.34 6.31
CA GLU A 64 -17.03 -0.07 4.86
C GLU A 64 -17.37 1.38 4.53
N ASP A 65 -18.46 1.91 5.10
CA ASP A 65 -18.97 3.25 4.81
C ASP A 65 -18.26 4.38 5.58
N THR A 66 -17.49 4.07 6.63
CA THR A 66 -16.82 5.07 7.45
C THR A 66 -15.76 5.83 6.65
N LYS A 67 -15.87 7.15 6.57
CA LYS A 67 -14.91 7.99 5.84
C LYS A 67 -13.71 8.33 6.71
N VAL A 68 -12.59 7.65 6.47
CA VAL A 68 -11.32 7.94 7.14
C VAL A 68 -10.56 9.04 6.40
N ASP A 69 -10.62 10.28 6.88
CA ASP A 69 -9.77 11.36 6.37
C ASP A 69 -8.34 11.23 6.92
N MET A 70 -7.42 10.83 6.06
CA MET A 70 -6.01 10.64 6.39
C MET A 70 -5.30 11.90 6.88
N LYS A 71 -5.72 13.09 6.42
CA LYS A 71 -5.14 14.37 6.88
C LYS A 71 -5.60 14.66 8.31
N VAL A 72 -6.89 14.48 8.59
CA VAL A 72 -7.48 14.66 9.92
C VAL A 72 -6.90 13.64 10.90
N LEU A 73 -6.88 12.36 10.55
CA LEU A 73 -6.31 11.29 11.38
C LEU A 73 -4.85 11.59 11.73
N SER A 74 -4.06 12.04 10.74
CA SER A 74 -2.65 12.42 10.96
C SER A 74 -2.50 13.59 11.95
N GLN A 75 -3.38 14.58 11.88
CA GLN A 75 -3.36 15.71 12.81
C GLN A 75 -3.77 15.28 14.22
N ARG A 76 -4.81 14.46 14.35
CA ARG A 76 -5.29 13.91 15.63
C ARG A 76 -4.28 13.00 16.31
N LEU A 77 -3.46 12.28 15.54
CA LEU A 77 -2.30 11.54 16.04
C LEU A 77 -1.12 12.44 16.41
N GLY A 78 -1.16 13.75 16.14
CA GLY A 78 -0.04 14.65 16.40
C GLY A 78 1.14 14.50 15.45
N LEU A 79 0.93 13.91 14.27
CA LEU A 79 1.97 13.64 13.27
C LEU A 79 2.13 14.80 12.25
N GLY A 80 1.36 15.86 12.44
CA GLY A 80 1.22 16.96 11.49
C GLY A 80 0.35 16.59 10.29
N LYS A 81 0.10 17.55 9.40
CA LYS A 81 -0.70 17.32 8.19
C LYS A 81 0.07 16.43 7.21
N GLY A 82 -0.55 15.32 6.76
CA GLY A 82 0.09 14.37 5.83
C GLY A 82 1.27 13.61 6.44
N GLY A 83 1.25 13.38 7.76
CA GLY A 83 2.23 12.60 8.50
C GLY A 83 2.09 11.10 8.34
N ILE A 84 0.94 10.60 7.86
CA ILE A 84 0.66 9.19 7.59
C ILE A 84 0.40 8.92 6.10
N ARG A 85 0.72 7.70 5.66
CA ARG A 85 0.48 7.18 4.30
C ARG A 85 0.22 5.67 4.36
N MET A 86 -0.25 5.07 3.26
CA MET A 86 -0.32 3.61 3.16
C MET A 86 1.07 3.00 3.39
N ALA A 87 1.11 1.93 4.18
CA ALA A 87 2.30 1.13 4.32
C ALA A 87 2.58 0.38 3.00
N PRO A 88 3.86 0.16 2.67
CA PRO A 88 4.23 -0.56 1.46
C PRO A 88 3.94 -2.06 1.62
N GLU A 89 3.81 -2.78 0.51
CA GLU A 89 3.38 -4.19 0.51
C GLU A 89 4.36 -5.10 1.26
N GLU A 90 5.66 -4.83 1.20
CA GLU A 90 6.70 -5.61 1.87
C GLU A 90 6.50 -5.62 3.39
N ALA A 91 5.97 -4.53 3.94
CA ALA A 91 5.68 -4.43 5.38
C ALA A 91 4.53 -5.36 5.81
N LEU A 92 3.68 -5.84 4.90
CA LEU A 92 2.65 -6.82 5.23
C LEU A 92 3.27 -8.15 5.68
N ALA A 93 4.25 -8.65 4.91
CA ALA A 93 4.93 -9.89 5.23
C ALA A 93 5.86 -9.74 6.43
N GLU A 94 6.55 -8.60 6.55
CA GLU A 94 7.56 -8.39 7.60
C GLU A 94 6.95 -8.01 8.96
N ILE A 95 5.96 -7.11 8.97
CA ILE A 95 5.37 -6.58 10.20
C ILE A 95 4.12 -7.37 10.60
N LEU A 96 3.18 -7.54 9.66
CA LEU A 96 1.90 -8.19 9.96
C LEU A 96 1.94 -9.71 9.76
N GLN A 97 2.93 -10.24 9.04
CA GLN A 97 3.03 -11.65 8.64
C GLN A 97 1.75 -12.19 7.99
N VAL A 98 1.11 -11.37 7.16
CA VAL A 98 -0.07 -11.72 6.36
C VAL A 98 0.17 -11.42 4.88
N PRO A 99 -0.46 -12.15 3.95
CA PRO A 99 -0.38 -11.83 2.53
C PRO A 99 -1.22 -10.60 2.17
N LEU A 100 -1.03 -10.09 0.95
CA LEU A 100 -1.83 -8.99 0.40
C LEU A 100 -3.33 -9.31 0.48
N GLY A 101 -4.13 -8.32 0.87
CA GLY A 101 -5.58 -8.45 1.04
C GLY A 101 -6.01 -9.11 2.35
N CYS A 102 -5.08 -9.51 3.22
CA CYS A 102 -5.39 -10.14 4.52
C CYS A 102 -5.13 -9.21 5.73
N VAL A 103 -5.10 -7.89 5.51
CA VAL A 103 -5.03 -6.92 6.62
C VAL A 103 -6.32 -7.02 7.44
N THR A 104 -6.18 -7.17 8.75
CA THR A 104 -7.27 -7.42 9.70
C THR A 104 -6.83 -7.02 11.10
N PRO A 105 -7.73 -6.61 12.01
CA PRO A 105 -7.38 -6.37 13.41
C PRO A 105 -6.72 -7.58 14.08
N PHE A 106 -7.01 -8.81 13.63
CA PHE A 106 -6.39 -10.03 14.16
C PHE A 106 -4.89 -10.12 13.92
N ALA A 107 -4.33 -9.40 12.92
CA ALA A 107 -2.91 -9.49 12.58
C ALA A 107 -1.99 -9.02 13.72
N VAL A 108 -2.50 -8.26 14.70
CA VAL A 108 -1.74 -7.81 15.87
C VAL A 108 -1.39 -8.92 16.85
N MET A 109 -1.89 -10.14 16.65
CA MET A 109 -1.47 -11.33 17.39
C MET A 109 -0.06 -11.81 17.00
N ASN A 110 0.44 -11.39 15.83
CA ASN A 110 1.80 -11.69 15.41
C ASN A 110 2.79 -10.85 16.23
N GLU A 111 3.83 -11.48 16.77
CA GLU A 111 4.84 -10.81 17.60
C GLU A 111 5.58 -9.68 16.84
N SER A 112 5.76 -9.84 15.52
CA SER A 112 6.31 -8.79 14.65
C SER A 112 5.44 -7.53 14.62
N ALA A 113 4.14 -7.65 14.92
CA ALA A 113 3.19 -6.56 14.98
C ALA A 113 3.06 -5.94 16.39
N ARG A 114 3.89 -6.31 17.38
CA ARG A 114 3.80 -5.82 18.78
C ARG A 114 3.73 -4.28 18.90
N HIS A 115 4.40 -3.58 17.98
CA HIS A 115 4.49 -2.11 17.96
C HIS A 115 3.50 -1.44 17.00
N VAL A 116 2.67 -2.24 16.32
CA VAL A 116 1.58 -1.72 15.48
C VAL A 116 0.49 -1.20 16.41
N SER A 117 0.09 0.06 16.17
CA SER A 117 -1.07 0.67 16.83
C SER A 117 -2.35 0.24 16.11
N LEU A 118 -3.34 -0.23 16.86
CA LEU A 118 -4.63 -0.65 16.33
C LEU A 118 -5.69 0.39 16.70
N LEU A 119 -6.28 1.04 15.69
CA LEU A 119 -7.40 1.95 15.85
C LEU A 119 -8.65 1.28 15.30
N LEU A 120 -9.64 1.06 16.17
CA LEU A 120 -10.93 0.48 15.81
C LEU A 120 -11.95 1.60 15.65
N ASP A 121 -12.78 1.52 14.64
CA ASP A 121 -13.90 2.45 14.48
C ASP A 121 -14.94 2.25 15.58
N LYS A 122 -15.34 3.32 16.25
CA LYS A 122 -16.44 3.30 17.23
C LYS A 122 -17.74 2.74 16.61
N GLY A 123 -17.91 2.86 15.29
CA GLY A 123 -19.06 2.35 14.55
C GLY A 123 -19.28 0.85 14.74
N PHE A 124 -18.22 0.07 14.99
CA PHE A 124 -18.36 -1.37 15.30
C PHE A 124 -19.19 -1.65 16.55
N ILE A 125 -19.18 -0.75 17.54
CA ILE A 125 -19.93 -0.91 18.80
C ILE A 125 -21.45 -0.85 18.52
N ALA A 126 -21.87 -0.10 17.51
CA ALA A 126 -23.27 0.05 17.14
C ALA A 126 -23.81 -1.12 16.29
N GLN A 127 -22.92 -1.99 15.80
CA GLN A 127 -23.32 -3.16 15.01
C GLN A 127 -23.64 -4.32 15.93
N GLU A 128 -24.67 -5.11 15.56
CA GLU A 128 -24.93 -6.38 16.24
C GLU A 128 -23.70 -7.29 16.13
N TYR A 129 -23.14 -7.44 14.93
CA TYR A 129 -21.87 -8.11 14.67
C TYR A 129 -21.17 -7.49 13.46
N CYS A 130 -19.87 -7.75 13.35
CA CYS A 130 -19.04 -7.26 12.24
C CYS A 130 -18.34 -8.42 11.53
N PHE A 131 -18.07 -8.25 10.24
CA PHE A 131 -17.34 -9.20 9.42
C PHE A 131 -15.87 -8.83 9.30
N PHE A 132 -15.00 -9.80 9.57
CA PHE A 132 -13.56 -9.67 9.48
C PHE A 132 -12.94 -10.84 8.73
N HIS A 133 -11.80 -10.60 8.08
CA HIS A 133 -10.98 -11.68 7.54
C HIS A 133 -10.16 -12.33 8.67
N PRO A 134 -10.23 -13.66 8.86
CA PRO A 134 -9.46 -14.37 9.88
C PRO A 134 -8.03 -14.66 9.38
N LEU A 135 -7.23 -13.62 9.13
CA LEU A 135 -5.86 -13.70 8.57
C LEU A 135 -5.78 -14.35 7.17
N SER A 136 -6.93 -14.54 6.52
CA SER A 136 -7.05 -15.06 5.18
C SER A 136 -8.25 -14.43 4.48
N ASN A 137 -8.12 -14.13 3.20
CA ASN A 137 -9.13 -13.45 2.38
C ASN A 137 -10.03 -14.41 1.58
N ASN A 138 -9.95 -15.71 1.85
CA ASN A 138 -10.89 -16.72 1.34
C ASN A 138 -11.98 -17.10 2.36
N MET A 139 -12.08 -16.34 3.45
CA MET A 139 -13.06 -16.53 4.49
C MET A 139 -13.39 -15.20 5.15
N SER A 140 -14.62 -15.09 5.62
CA SER A 140 -15.05 -14.05 6.55
C SER A 140 -15.60 -14.70 7.80
N ILE A 141 -15.35 -14.09 8.95
CA ILE A 141 -15.99 -14.47 10.21
C ILE A 141 -16.86 -13.32 10.71
N SER A 142 -18.03 -13.64 11.26
CA SER A 142 -18.85 -12.67 11.99
C SER A 142 -18.74 -12.88 13.49
N LEU A 143 -18.51 -11.80 14.24
CA LEU A 143 -18.47 -11.79 15.70
C LEU A 143 -18.86 -10.41 16.25
N HIS A 144 -19.26 -10.36 17.51
CA HIS A 144 -19.58 -9.11 18.19
C HIS A 144 -18.31 -8.30 18.49
N ALA A 145 -18.41 -6.97 18.52
CA ALA A 145 -17.30 -6.10 18.92
C ALA A 145 -16.68 -6.50 20.28
N ARG A 146 -17.52 -6.87 21.27
CA ARG A 146 -17.08 -7.36 22.59
C ARG A 146 -16.21 -8.62 22.52
N ASP A 147 -16.39 -9.45 21.50
CA ASP A 147 -15.63 -10.68 21.33
C ASP A 147 -14.28 -10.40 20.66
N LEU A 148 -14.22 -9.40 19.77
CA LEU A 148 -12.95 -8.83 19.31
C LEU A 148 -12.17 -8.25 20.50
N ASP A 149 -12.85 -7.53 21.41
CA ASP A 149 -12.22 -7.00 22.63
C ASP A 149 -11.65 -8.12 23.51
N LYS A 150 -12.43 -9.19 23.71
CA LYS A 150 -12.00 -10.37 24.47
C LYS A 150 -10.76 -11.01 23.86
N PHE A 151 -10.72 -11.13 22.52
CA PHE A 151 -9.54 -11.61 21.81
C PHE A 151 -8.33 -10.68 22.03
N LEU A 152 -8.47 -9.37 21.78
CA LEU A 152 -7.39 -8.40 21.90
C LEU A 152 -6.80 -8.38 23.32
N LYS A 153 -7.66 -8.36 24.34
CA LYS A 153 -7.23 -8.40 25.75
C LYS A 153 -6.48 -9.69 26.08
N SER A 154 -6.87 -10.82 25.49
CA SER A 154 -6.19 -12.11 25.71
C SER A 154 -4.74 -12.16 25.19
N ILE A 155 -4.38 -11.25 24.28
CA ILE A 155 -3.02 -11.09 23.74
C ILE A 155 -2.33 -9.82 24.28
N GLY A 156 -2.86 -9.24 25.36
CA GLY A 156 -2.28 -8.05 26.01
C GLY A 156 -2.47 -6.75 25.21
N ARG A 157 -3.48 -6.67 24.35
CA ARG A 157 -3.82 -5.47 23.58
C ARG A 157 -5.11 -4.86 24.09
N GLU A 158 -5.05 -3.59 24.51
CA GLU A 158 -6.25 -2.85 24.87
C GLU A 158 -6.95 -2.31 23.61
N PRO A 159 -8.25 -2.62 23.41
CA PRO A 159 -9.03 -2.09 22.29
C PRO A 159 -9.12 -0.57 22.35
N SER A 160 -8.89 0.09 21.22
CA SER A 160 -8.91 1.56 21.11
C SER A 160 -9.94 1.99 20.08
N TYR A 161 -11.15 2.30 20.55
CA TYR A 161 -12.25 2.76 19.71
C TYR A 161 -12.17 4.27 19.47
N VAL A 162 -12.21 4.67 18.20
CA VAL A 162 -12.04 6.04 17.74
C VAL A 162 -13.22 6.43 16.87
N ASP A 163 -13.73 7.64 17.07
CA ASP A 163 -14.62 8.28 16.12
C ASP A 163 -13.83 8.70 14.87
N LEU A 164 -13.75 7.86 13.85
CA LEU A 164 -12.87 8.10 12.70
C LEU A 164 -13.37 9.21 11.76
N GLU A 165 -14.66 9.58 11.84
CA GLU A 165 -15.23 10.68 11.04
C GLU A 165 -15.18 12.03 11.77
N ALA A 166 -14.85 12.04 13.07
CA ALA A 166 -14.70 13.27 13.82
C ALA A 166 -13.52 14.11 13.29
N ASN A 167 -13.78 15.41 13.12
CA ASN A 167 -12.80 16.42 12.75
C ASN A 167 -12.67 17.50 13.84
N PRO A 168 -12.15 17.15 15.03
CA PRO A 168 -11.91 18.12 16.08
C PRO A 168 -10.77 19.08 15.66
N PRO A 169 -10.78 20.35 16.12
CA PRO A 169 -9.66 21.24 15.92
C PRO A 169 -8.42 20.70 16.64
N VAL A 170 -7.25 20.77 15.99
CA VAL A 170 -5.96 20.42 16.61
C VAL A 170 -5.05 21.63 16.52
N GLY A 171 -4.55 22.11 17.67
CA GLY A 171 -3.77 23.33 17.77
C GLY A 171 -3.10 23.50 19.13
N LYS A 172 -2.56 24.69 19.39
CA LYS A 172 -1.82 24.97 20.63
C LYS A 172 -2.67 24.78 21.89
N ASP A 173 -3.95 25.14 21.80
CA ASP A 173 -4.90 25.07 22.93
C ASP A 173 -5.73 23.78 22.92
N GLN A 174 -5.63 22.96 21.86
CA GLN A 174 -6.34 21.70 21.70
C GLN A 174 -5.35 20.64 21.22
N PRO A 175 -4.68 19.93 22.15
CA PRO A 175 -3.68 18.95 21.78
C PRO A 175 -4.32 17.80 20.98
N PRO A 176 -3.53 17.09 20.16
CA PRO A 176 -4.04 15.96 19.38
C PRO A 176 -4.62 14.87 20.29
N ASP A 177 -5.89 14.56 20.11
CA ASP A 177 -6.67 13.66 20.97
C ASP A 177 -6.27 12.18 20.84
N LEU A 178 -5.63 11.81 19.73
CA LEU A 178 -5.15 10.46 19.46
C LEU A 178 -3.63 10.31 19.67
N ALA A 179 -2.93 11.33 20.19
CA ALA A 179 -1.48 11.29 20.39
C ALA A 179 -1.00 10.08 21.22
N ILE A 180 -1.83 9.61 22.14
CA ILE A 180 -1.54 8.44 22.99
C ILE A 180 -1.42 7.12 22.20
N PHE A 181 -2.00 7.06 21.00
CA PHE A 181 -1.98 5.86 20.15
C PHE A 181 -0.81 5.83 19.18
N VAL A 182 0.07 6.82 19.23
CA VAL A 182 1.29 6.84 18.45
C VAL A 182 2.33 5.90 19.08
N PRO A 183 2.83 4.87 18.35
CA PRO A 183 3.85 3.98 18.90
C PRO A 183 5.11 4.73 19.36
N SER A 184 5.70 4.28 20.45
CA SER A 184 6.95 4.86 20.97
C SER A 184 8.17 4.42 20.18
N ASP A 185 8.15 3.21 19.64
CA ASP A 185 9.29 2.59 18.94
C ASP A 185 9.09 2.56 17.42
N SER A 186 10.14 2.89 16.66
CA SER A 186 10.20 2.62 15.22
C SER A 186 10.72 1.21 14.97
N THR A 187 9.94 0.37 14.29
CA THR A 187 10.45 -0.89 13.74
C THR A 187 11.37 -0.56 12.56
N ILE A 188 12.68 -0.81 12.73
CA ILE A 188 13.67 -0.67 11.66
C ILE A 188 13.42 -1.81 10.68
N LEU A 189 12.88 -1.50 9.50
CA LEU A 189 12.96 -2.39 8.35
C LEU A 189 14.43 -2.41 7.91
N SER A 190 15.04 -3.58 7.82
CA SER A 190 16.37 -3.70 7.21
C SER A 190 16.24 -3.35 5.74
N ASP A 191 16.94 -2.30 5.29
CA ASP A 191 17.00 -1.96 3.87
C ASP A 191 17.50 -3.17 3.05
N PRO A 192 16.99 -3.41 1.83
CA PRO A 192 17.57 -4.40 0.94
C PRO A 192 19.02 -4.03 0.65
N PRO A 193 19.95 -5.00 0.59
CA PRO A 193 21.38 -4.71 0.47
C PRO A 193 21.64 -3.92 -0.80
N GLN A 194 22.15 -2.70 -0.63
CA GLN A 194 22.78 -1.96 -1.72
C GLN A 194 23.90 -2.84 -2.27
N LYS A 195 23.94 -3.00 -3.60
CA LYS A 195 25.05 -3.61 -4.33
C LYS A 195 26.36 -2.95 -3.90
N GLU A 196 27.13 -3.64 -3.06
CA GLU A 196 28.54 -3.35 -2.89
C GLU A 196 29.26 -3.62 -4.21
N ALA A 197 29.90 -2.59 -4.75
CA ALA A 197 30.91 -2.73 -5.78
C ALA A 197 32.22 -3.24 -5.13
N PRO A 198 33.03 -4.08 -5.82
CA PRO A 198 34.03 -4.90 -5.15
C PRO A 198 35.27 -4.14 -4.68
N LEU A 199 35.80 -4.56 -3.54
CA LEU A 199 37.09 -4.20 -2.98
C LEU A 199 38.27 -4.77 -3.80
N GLN A 200 39.16 -3.89 -4.26
CA GLN A 200 40.62 -4.08 -4.31
C GLN A 200 41.21 -2.70 -3.98
N GLY A 201 42.10 -2.45 -3.03
CA GLY A 201 42.94 -3.28 -2.18
C GLY A 201 44.28 -2.53 -2.03
N HIS A 202 44.51 -1.89 -0.87
CA HIS A 202 45.80 -1.47 -0.29
C HIS A 202 46.74 -0.55 -1.13
N ASN A 203 47.49 0.43 -0.62
CA ASN A 203 47.86 0.89 0.73
C ASN A 203 48.60 2.25 0.61
N LYS A 204 48.63 3.00 1.73
CA LYS A 204 49.62 4.02 2.14
C LYS A 204 49.57 5.46 1.55
N ASN A 205 49.13 6.37 2.42
CA ASN A 205 49.49 7.80 2.53
C ASN A 205 51.01 7.97 2.88
N PRO A 206 51.64 9.18 2.99
CA PRO A 206 51.07 10.54 3.11
C PRO A 206 51.87 11.70 2.42
N ILE A 207 51.42 12.95 2.67
CA ILE A 207 52.17 14.23 2.80
C ILE A 207 52.17 15.24 1.61
N SER A 208 51.40 16.33 1.86
CA SER A 208 51.61 17.78 1.70
C SER A 208 52.01 18.47 0.38
N ALA A 209 51.24 19.56 0.16
CA ALA A 209 51.68 20.94 -0.13
C ALA A 209 52.01 21.38 -1.58
N ASP A 210 51.22 22.37 -1.99
CA ASP A 210 51.59 23.63 -2.64
C ASP A 210 51.98 23.72 -4.13
N LYS A 211 51.40 24.78 -4.72
CA LYS A 211 51.85 25.66 -5.84
C LYS A 211 51.58 25.30 -7.32
N LYS A 212 50.68 26.13 -7.89
CA LYS A 212 50.98 27.21 -8.87
C LYS A 212 51.34 26.83 -10.33
N SER A 213 50.32 26.98 -11.19
CA SER A 213 50.29 27.80 -12.44
C SER A 213 51.09 27.42 -13.72
N ILE A 214 50.45 27.82 -14.84
CA ILE A 214 50.98 28.31 -16.15
C ILE A 214 50.83 27.38 -17.38
N ALA A 215 49.81 27.72 -18.18
CA ALA A 215 49.77 28.05 -19.63
C ALA A 215 50.39 27.15 -20.73
N ALA A 216 49.58 26.91 -21.78
CA ALA A 216 49.75 27.37 -23.18
C ALA A 216 49.05 26.36 -24.15
N ALA A 217 47.95 26.75 -24.82
CA ALA A 217 47.86 27.14 -26.24
C ALA A 217 48.19 26.00 -27.23
N VAL A 218 47.27 25.58 -28.11
CA VAL A 218 47.03 26.09 -29.49
C VAL A 218 45.70 25.49 -30.01
N LYS A 219 44.63 26.28 -30.24
CA LYS A 219 44.04 26.74 -31.54
C LYS A 219 44.02 25.65 -32.65
N THR A 220 42.86 25.25 -33.19
CA THR A 220 42.10 25.99 -34.23
C THR A 220 40.63 25.50 -34.30
N THR A 221 39.60 26.37 -34.16
CA THR A 221 38.86 27.11 -35.24
C THR A 221 37.78 26.25 -35.93
N LYS A 222 36.49 26.59 -36.09
CA LYS A 222 35.59 27.68 -35.62
C LYS A 222 34.14 27.25 -35.92
N LEU A 223 33.24 27.73 -35.07
CA LEU A 223 31.77 27.84 -35.19
C LEU A 223 31.37 28.92 -36.24
N PRO A 224 30.09 29.07 -36.66
CA PRO A 224 29.12 29.88 -35.88
C PRO A 224 27.68 29.30 -35.90
N SER A 225 26.91 29.23 -34.81
CA SER A 225 26.37 30.28 -33.93
C SER A 225 25.37 31.23 -34.58
N THR A 226 24.12 31.21 -34.10
CA THR A 226 23.52 32.41 -33.53
C THR A 226 22.69 32.06 -32.30
N VAL A 227 23.16 32.54 -31.16
CA VAL A 227 22.52 32.55 -29.84
C VAL A 227 21.79 33.88 -29.69
N LYS A 228 20.63 33.88 -29.02
CA LYS A 228 20.30 34.92 -28.04
C LYS A 228 19.71 34.28 -26.79
N ASN A 229 20.51 34.32 -25.72
CA ASN A 229 20.12 34.11 -24.33
C ASN A 229 19.29 35.30 -23.83
N VAL A 230 18.31 35.03 -22.97
CA VAL A 230 18.06 35.84 -21.77
C VAL A 230 17.77 34.90 -20.59
N GLN A 231 18.40 35.21 -19.47
CA GLN A 231 18.49 34.52 -18.17
C GLN A 231 17.15 34.46 -17.41
N GLY A 232 16.93 33.40 -16.60
CA GLY A 232 16.00 33.46 -15.47
C GLY A 232 15.48 32.11 -14.96
N GLU A 233 15.97 31.73 -13.77
CA GLU A 233 15.38 30.80 -12.79
C GLU A 233 15.39 29.27 -13.02
N SER A 234 16.04 28.62 -12.06
CA SER A 234 16.21 27.17 -11.90
C SER A 234 14.92 26.55 -11.31
N ALA A 235 14.30 25.62 -12.02
CA ALA A 235 13.14 24.86 -11.55
C ALA A 235 13.34 23.34 -11.76
N VAL A 236 13.43 22.64 -10.63
CA VAL A 236 12.99 21.28 -10.25
C VAL A 236 12.87 20.20 -11.37
N PRO A 237 13.45 18.98 -11.22
CA PRO A 237 13.23 17.90 -12.17
C PRO A 237 11.80 17.37 -12.10
N ALA A 238 11.15 17.30 -13.26
CA ALA A 238 9.79 16.85 -13.46
C ALA A 238 9.55 15.41 -12.97
N HIS A 239 8.43 15.23 -12.26
CA HIS A 239 7.90 13.94 -11.86
C HIS A 239 7.74 12.99 -13.06
N GLN A 240 8.25 11.76 -12.92
CA GLN A 240 7.76 10.63 -13.69
C GLN A 240 6.24 10.52 -13.47
N ARG A 241 5.46 10.87 -14.50
CA ARG A 241 4.02 10.57 -14.55
C ARG A 241 3.87 9.07 -14.35
N SER A 242 3.16 8.66 -13.30
CA SER A 242 2.85 7.25 -13.09
C SER A 242 2.05 6.74 -14.29
N VAL A 243 2.50 5.65 -14.90
CA VAL A 243 1.87 4.99 -16.07
C VAL A 243 0.37 4.72 -15.86
N PHE A 244 -0.06 4.63 -14.61
CA PHE A 244 -1.42 4.26 -14.22
C PHE A 244 -2.38 5.43 -13.98
N SER A 245 -1.98 6.68 -14.27
CA SER A 245 -2.85 7.85 -14.20
C SER A 245 -3.39 8.33 -15.54
N ASP A 246 -2.92 7.74 -16.63
CA ASP A 246 -3.27 8.14 -17.99
C ASP A 246 -3.85 6.93 -18.72
N ALA A 247 -5.06 7.07 -19.27
CA ALA A 247 -5.75 5.99 -19.95
C ALA A 247 -5.01 5.57 -21.22
N ASP A 248 -4.33 6.51 -21.90
CA ASP A 248 -3.60 6.22 -23.13
C ASP A 248 -2.35 5.37 -22.82
N LEU A 249 -1.66 5.65 -21.71
CA LEU A 249 -0.52 4.85 -21.25
C LEU A 249 -0.93 3.45 -20.78
N LEU A 250 -2.12 3.30 -20.20
CA LEU A 250 -2.68 1.99 -19.86
C LEU A 250 -2.96 1.17 -21.12
N VAL A 251 -3.57 1.78 -22.14
CA VAL A 251 -3.86 1.12 -23.41
C VAL A 251 -2.56 0.68 -24.08
N GLU A 252 -1.54 1.54 -24.12
CA GLU A 252 -0.20 1.20 -24.63
C GLU A 252 0.42 0.01 -23.87
N GLU A 253 0.34 -0.03 -22.55
CA GLU A 253 0.86 -1.14 -21.75
C GLU A 253 0.13 -2.46 -22.05
N ILE A 254 -1.19 -2.40 -22.23
CA ILE A 254 -2.01 -3.57 -22.61
C ILE A 254 -1.61 -4.07 -24.00
N LEU A 255 -1.45 -3.16 -24.97
CA LEU A 255 -1.05 -3.50 -26.33
C LEU A 255 0.35 -4.11 -26.37
N ASN A 256 1.30 -3.55 -25.59
CA ASN A 256 2.66 -4.05 -25.49
C ASN A 256 2.73 -5.46 -24.90
N LYS A 257 2.02 -5.72 -23.79
CA LYS A 257 1.95 -7.05 -23.18
C LYS A 257 1.28 -8.07 -24.07
N THR A 258 0.18 -7.68 -24.74
CA THR A 258 -0.53 -8.55 -25.68
C THR A 258 0.36 -8.90 -26.87
N SER A 259 1.09 -7.92 -27.41
CA SER A 259 2.02 -8.12 -28.52
C SER A 259 3.19 -9.03 -28.13
N ALA A 260 3.77 -8.83 -26.94
CA ALA A 260 4.83 -9.69 -26.43
C ALA A 260 4.37 -11.15 -26.24
N LEU A 261 3.15 -11.36 -25.74
CA LEU A 261 2.55 -12.68 -25.61
C LEU A 261 2.29 -13.33 -26.97
N LEU A 262 1.71 -12.60 -27.92
CA LEU A 262 1.49 -13.09 -29.29
C LEU A 262 2.79 -13.53 -29.96
N LEU A 263 3.84 -12.71 -29.87
CA LEU A 263 5.16 -13.04 -30.43
C LEU A 263 5.83 -14.23 -29.72
N SER A 264 5.50 -14.46 -28.44
CA SER A 264 6.03 -15.61 -27.70
C SER A 264 5.36 -16.94 -28.07
N GLU A 265 4.11 -16.90 -28.53
CA GLU A 265 3.29 -18.07 -28.87
C GLU A 265 3.31 -18.40 -30.38
N ILE A 266 3.51 -17.41 -31.25
CA ILE A 266 3.62 -17.61 -32.70
C ILE A 266 5.09 -17.75 -33.09
N LYS A 267 5.68 -18.91 -32.75
CA LYS A 267 7.04 -19.29 -33.15
C LYS A 267 6.99 -20.34 -34.25
N GLU A 268 8.08 -20.44 -35.01
CA GLU A 268 8.21 -21.38 -36.13
C GLU A 268 7.92 -22.83 -35.73
N ASP A 269 8.33 -23.22 -34.51
CA ASP A 269 8.09 -24.55 -33.96
C ASP A 269 6.62 -24.77 -33.60
N SER A 270 5.95 -23.78 -33.00
CA SER A 270 4.52 -23.84 -32.67
C SER A 270 3.64 -23.88 -33.92
N ILE A 271 4.05 -23.19 -34.99
CA ILE A 271 3.38 -23.25 -36.29
C ILE A 271 3.48 -24.66 -36.90
N LYS A 272 4.66 -25.28 -36.82
CA LYS A 272 4.89 -26.66 -37.29
C LYS A 272 4.14 -27.70 -36.45
N GLU A 273 4.01 -27.46 -35.14
CA GLU A 273 3.38 -28.39 -34.20
C GLU A 273 1.85 -28.35 -34.24
N HIS A 274 1.24 -27.17 -34.35
CA HIS A 274 -0.21 -27.00 -34.21
C HIS A 274 -0.94 -26.72 -35.51
N GLY A 275 -0.25 -26.31 -36.58
CA GLY A 275 -0.83 -26.16 -37.93
C GLY A 275 -2.14 -25.36 -37.94
N GLU A 276 -3.22 -25.97 -38.40
CA GLU A 276 -4.57 -25.37 -38.46
C GLU A 276 -5.16 -25.02 -37.09
N HIS A 277 -4.69 -25.65 -36.01
CA HIS A 277 -5.16 -25.44 -34.64
C HIS A 277 -4.35 -24.37 -33.89
N LEU A 278 -3.35 -23.75 -34.53
CA LEU A 278 -2.52 -22.73 -33.89
C LEU A 278 -3.36 -21.55 -33.37
N GLY A 279 -4.38 -21.14 -34.12
CA GLY A 279 -5.26 -20.03 -33.73
C GLY A 279 -5.99 -20.27 -32.40
N THR A 280 -6.46 -21.49 -32.16
CA THR A 280 -7.14 -21.84 -30.90
C THR A 280 -6.17 -21.93 -29.73
N VAL A 281 -4.99 -22.53 -29.94
CA VAL A 281 -3.93 -22.63 -28.91
C VAL A 281 -3.45 -21.25 -28.46
N VAL A 282 -3.20 -20.35 -29.42
CA VAL A 282 -2.77 -18.96 -29.13
C VAL A 282 -3.89 -18.20 -28.40
N ALA A 283 -5.14 -18.34 -28.83
CA ALA A 283 -6.27 -17.68 -28.17
C ALA A 283 -6.45 -18.13 -26.72
N ASP A 284 -6.31 -19.43 -26.44
CA ASP A 284 -6.41 -19.97 -25.09
C ASP A 284 -5.23 -19.58 -24.21
N SER A 285 -4.00 -19.55 -24.75
CA SER A 285 -2.82 -19.08 -24.02
C SER A 285 -2.94 -17.60 -23.65
N ILE A 286 -3.39 -16.75 -24.59
CA ILE A 286 -3.67 -15.33 -24.34
C ILE A 286 -4.74 -15.18 -23.27
N ARG A 287 -5.87 -15.89 -23.40
CA ARG A 287 -6.96 -15.82 -22.41
C ARG A 287 -6.47 -16.19 -21.01
N LYS A 288 -5.67 -17.25 -20.90
CA LYS A 288 -5.16 -17.75 -19.61
C LYS A 288 -4.12 -16.83 -18.99
N ARG A 289 -3.19 -16.31 -19.79
CA ARG A 289 -2.04 -15.52 -19.29
C ARG A 289 -2.32 -14.03 -19.18
N LEU A 290 -3.11 -13.47 -20.10
CA LEU A 290 -3.41 -12.03 -20.13
C LEU A 290 -4.52 -11.66 -19.14
N SER A 291 -5.39 -12.59 -18.75
CA SER A 291 -6.53 -12.28 -17.87
C SER A 291 -6.10 -11.79 -16.48
N SER A 292 -5.10 -12.42 -15.85
CA SER A 292 -4.56 -11.97 -14.56
C SER A 292 -3.85 -10.62 -14.67
N ASP A 293 -3.07 -10.42 -15.73
CA ASP A 293 -2.31 -9.20 -15.97
C ASP A 293 -3.24 -8.02 -16.24
N LEU A 294 -4.27 -8.23 -17.07
CA LEU A 294 -5.27 -7.20 -17.37
C LEU A 294 -6.09 -6.85 -16.14
N LYS A 295 -6.46 -7.83 -15.31
CA LYS A 295 -7.15 -7.59 -14.04
C LYS A 295 -6.27 -6.77 -13.08
N SER A 296 -4.98 -7.10 -12.99
CA SER A 296 -4.01 -6.36 -12.17
C SER A 296 -3.83 -4.91 -12.66
N LEU A 297 -3.63 -4.71 -13.97
CA LEU A 297 -3.51 -3.39 -14.59
C LEU A 297 -4.77 -2.53 -14.38
N ALA A 298 -5.96 -3.12 -14.55
CA ALA A 298 -7.22 -2.42 -14.32
C ALA A 298 -7.41 -2.02 -12.84
N ILE A 299 -7.01 -2.88 -11.90
CA ILE A 299 -7.05 -2.57 -10.46
C ILE A 299 -6.08 -1.44 -10.14
N MET A 300 -4.85 -1.47 -10.66
CA MET A 300 -3.86 -0.41 -10.45
C MET A 300 -4.32 0.94 -11.03
N PHE A 301 -4.86 0.94 -12.24
CA PHE A 301 -5.43 2.13 -12.86
C PHE A 301 -6.59 2.70 -12.04
N LYS A 302 -7.53 1.85 -11.61
CA LYS A 302 -8.65 2.23 -10.76
C LYS A 302 -8.19 2.86 -9.45
N ASN A 303 -7.26 2.20 -8.76
CA ASN A 303 -6.73 2.68 -7.47
C ASN A 303 -5.98 4.00 -7.62
N THR A 304 -5.23 4.18 -8.71
CA THR A 304 -4.53 5.42 -9.03
C THR A 304 -5.52 6.55 -9.33
N ALA A 305 -6.57 6.29 -10.10
CA ALA A 305 -7.63 7.25 -10.38
C ALA A 305 -8.37 7.68 -9.09
N TYR A 306 -8.68 6.74 -8.19
CA TYR A 306 -9.26 7.06 -6.87
C TYR A 306 -8.34 7.93 -6.03
N ALA A 307 -7.05 7.60 -5.97
CA ALA A 307 -6.06 8.40 -5.25
C ALA A 307 -5.98 9.82 -5.84
N GLN A 308 -5.91 9.96 -7.17
CA GLN A 308 -5.81 11.27 -7.82
C GLN A 308 -7.09 12.11 -7.70
N GLY A 309 -8.28 11.49 -7.81
CA GLY A 309 -9.56 12.16 -7.57
C GLY A 309 -9.65 12.73 -6.15
N PHE A 310 -9.15 11.98 -5.17
CA PHE A 310 -9.01 12.44 -3.80
C PHE A 310 -8.07 13.66 -3.69
N TYR A 311 -6.93 13.67 -4.38
CA TYR A 311 -6.03 14.84 -4.39
C TYR A 311 -6.64 16.06 -5.11
N ALA A 312 -7.27 15.88 -6.28
CA ALA A 312 -7.85 16.95 -7.08
C ALA A 312 -9.02 17.66 -6.36
N GLY A 313 -9.83 16.92 -5.60
CA GLY A 313 -10.89 17.49 -4.76
C GLY A 313 -10.38 18.38 -3.63
N THR A 314 -9.13 18.18 -3.18
CA THR A 314 -8.53 19.00 -2.11
C THR A 314 -7.78 20.25 -2.58
N HIS A 315 -7.68 20.48 -3.89
CA HIS A 315 -6.97 21.63 -4.48
C HIS A 315 -7.86 22.64 -5.22
N ARG A 316 -9.19 22.44 -5.27
CA ARG A 316 -10.15 23.44 -5.76
C ARG A 316 -10.89 24.10 -4.60
N HIS A 317 -10.24 25.03 -3.90
CA HIS A 317 -10.97 26.09 -3.20
C HIS A 317 -10.96 27.35 -4.07
N PRO A 318 -12.11 28.00 -4.31
CA PRO A 318 -12.13 29.29 -5.00
C PRO A 318 -11.38 30.32 -4.16
N LYS A 319 -10.57 31.16 -4.82
CA LYS A 319 -9.97 32.33 -4.16
C LYS A 319 -11.10 33.20 -3.61
N PRO A 320 -11.02 33.68 -2.36
CA PRO A 320 -12.03 34.60 -1.85
C PRO A 320 -11.94 35.92 -2.64
N LEU A 321 -13.11 36.43 -3.04
CA LEU A 321 -13.32 37.80 -3.51
C LEU A 321 -13.27 38.75 -2.31
#